data_AF-F6YG38-F1
#
_entry.id   AF-F6YG38-F1
#
_cell.length_a   1.000
_cell.length_b   1.000
_cell.length_c   1.000
_cell.angle_alpha   90.00
_cell.angle_beta   90.00
_cell.angle_gamma   90.00
#
_symmetry.space_group_name_H-M   'P 1'
#
loop_
_entity.id
_entity.type
_entity.pdbx_description
1 polymer ?
#
loop_
_entity_poly.entity_id
_entity_poly.type
_entity_poly.pdbx_seq_one_letter_code
_entity_poly.pdbx_strand_id
1 'polypeptide(L)'
;KFEALEEVSAELKLKQLLWDSFSEWDKLQQEWLKSKFDCLDPEVLNSQVSKYAKFVTQLEKGLPPNSVVPQLKYKVEKMKEKLPVIIDLRNPTLKARHWAAIEQTVDATLVDTEIPLTLERLSELHVFDFGQEIQDISGQAS
;
A
#
# COMPACT_ATOMS: atom_id res chain seq x y z
N LYS A 1 5.56 -39.78 18.45
CA LYS A 1 4.88 -38.45 18.54
C LYS A 1 3.79 -38.41 17.48
N PHE A 2 2.72 -37.65 17.67
CA PHE A 2 1.52 -37.67 16.83
C PHE A 2 1.70 -36.79 15.57
N GLU A 3 2.41 -37.29 14.56
CA GLU A 3 2.76 -36.55 13.33
C GLU A 3 1.54 -35.96 12.60
N ALA A 4 0.48 -36.75 12.41
CA ALA A 4 -0.76 -36.27 11.77
C ALA A 4 -1.44 -35.13 12.55
N LEU A 5 -1.32 -35.12 13.88
CA LEU A 5 -1.84 -34.02 14.70
C LEU A 5 -1.00 -32.74 14.51
N GLU A 6 0.32 -32.88 14.42
CA GLU A 6 1.24 -31.77 14.17
C GLU A 6 1.00 -31.16 12.78
N GLU A 7 0.77 -31.98 11.76
CA GLU A 7 0.43 -31.56 10.39
C GLU A 7 -0.88 -30.78 10.33
N VAL A 8 -1.97 -31.34 10.86
CA VAL A 8 -3.29 -30.67 10.88
C VAL A 8 -3.23 -29.36 11.69
N SER A 9 -2.48 -29.34 12.79
CA SER A 9 -2.28 -28.12 13.58
C SER A 9 -1.55 -27.03 12.80
N ALA A 10 -0.52 -27.39 12.03
CA ALA A 10 0.20 -26.46 11.18
C ALA A 10 -0.68 -25.90 10.05
N GLU A 11 -1.45 -26.76 9.38
CA GLU A 11 -2.37 -26.35 8.32
C GLU A 11 -3.44 -25.38 8.85
N LEU A 12 -4.05 -25.70 10.01
CA LEU A 12 -5.06 -24.84 10.63
C LEU A 12 -4.50 -23.45 10.94
N LYS A 13 -3.27 -23.36 11.48
CA LYS A 13 -2.61 -22.08 11.77
C LYS A 13 -2.40 -21.24 10.50
N LEU A 14 -2.06 -21.88 9.38
CA LEU A 14 -1.88 -21.18 8.11
C LEU A 14 -3.22 -20.69 7.54
N LYS A 15 -4.29 -21.49 7.63
CA LYS A 15 -5.64 -21.04 7.22
C LYS A 15 -6.12 -19.87 8.09
N GLN A 16 -5.88 -19.92 9.40
CA GLN A 16 -6.19 -18.83 10.33
C GLN A 16 -5.43 -17.56 9.92
N LEU A 17 -4.11 -17.66 9.72
CA LEU A 17 -3.27 -16.55 9.25
C LEU A 17 -3.80 -15.96 7.94
N LEU A 18 -4.21 -16.79 6.97
CA LEU A 18 -4.76 -16.32 5.69
C LEU A 18 -6.00 -15.44 5.89
N TRP A 19 -7.00 -15.94 6.62
CA TRP A 19 -8.27 -15.22 6.79
C TRP A 19 -8.13 -13.97 7.65
N ASP A 20 -7.35 -14.06 8.73
CA ASP A 20 -7.05 -12.91 9.59
C ASP A 20 -6.30 -11.84 8.78
N SER A 21 -5.26 -12.24 8.04
CA SER A 21 -4.50 -11.30 7.19
C SER A 21 -5.37 -10.67 6.11
N PHE A 22 -6.26 -11.42 5.49
CA PHE A 22 -7.15 -10.90 4.45
C PHE A 22 -8.10 -9.83 5.01
N SER A 23 -8.74 -10.12 6.15
CA SER A 23 -9.66 -9.20 6.82
C SER A 23 -8.95 -7.96 7.37
N GLU A 24 -7.80 -8.13 8.01
CA GLU A 24 -7.00 -7.01 8.53
C GLU A 24 -6.47 -6.13 7.40
N TRP A 25 -6.01 -6.72 6.30
CA TRP A 25 -5.56 -5.96 5.13
C TRP A 25 -6.66 -5.06 4.57
N ASP A 26 -7.89 -5.58 4.44
CA ASP A 26 -9.01 -4.78 3.92
C ASP A 26 -9.34 -3.59 4.82
N LYS A 27 -9.24 -3.75 6.15
CA LYS A 27 -9.41 -2.66 7.10
C LYS A 27 -8.31 -1.61 6.96
N LEU A 28 -7.05 -2.05 6.92
CA LEU A 28 -5.89 -1.17 6.74
C LEU A 28 -6.00 -0.38 5.43
N GLN A 29 -6.32 -1.05 4.32
CA GLN A 29 -6.47 -0.39 3.03
C GLN A 29 -7.59 0.65 3.05
N GLN A 30 -8.73 0.35 3.67
CA GLN A 30 -9.83 1.32 3.80
C GLN A 30 -9.46 2.53 4.67
N GLU A 31 -8.71 2.30 5.75
CA GLU A 31 -8.19 3.36 6.60
C GLU A 31 -7.24 4.27 5.81
N TRP A 32 -6.28 3.69 5.09
CA TRP A 32 -5.31 4.45 4.31
C TRP A 32 -5.97 5.27 3.20
N LEU A 33 -6.94 4.69 2.48
CA LEU A 33 -7.67 5.36 1.40
C LEU A 33 -8.40 6.61 1.88
N LYS A 34 -8.99 6.57 3.08
CA LYS A 34 -9.84 7.64 3.64
C LYS A 34 -9.08 8.63 4.53
N SER A 35 -7.90 8.26 4.99
CA SER A 35 -7.07 9.13 5.82
C SER A 35 -6.58 10.33 5.02
N LYS A 36 -6.45 11.48 5.69
CA LYS A 36 -5.76 12.63 5.11
C LYS A 36 -4.35 12.21 4.74
N PHE A 37 -3.93 12.55 3.53
CA PHE A 37 -2.64 12.16 2.99
C PHE A 37 -1.48 12.61 3.88
N ASP A 38 -1.60 13.80 4.48
CA ASP A 38 -0.58 14.33 5.39
C ASP A 38 -0.44 13.58 6.72
N CYS A 39 -1.43 12.78 7.10
CA CYS A 39 -1.40 11.93 8.29
C CYS A 39 -0.83 10.54 7.99
N LEU A 40 -0.62 10.19 6.71
CA LEU A 40 -0.03 8.91 6.34
C LEU A 40 1.48 8.97 6.55
N ASP A 41 1.96 7.98 7.30
CA ASP A 41 3.38 7.72 7.51
C ASP A 41 3.86 6.68 6.49
N PRO A 42 4.72 7.05 5.52
CA PRO A 42 5.23 6.14 4.51
C PRO A 42 6.03 4.96 5.09
N GLU A 43 6.73 5.15 6.22
CA GLU A 43 7.52 4.09 6.86
C GLU A 43 6.61 3.03 7.47
N VAL A 44 5.55 3.47 8.16
CA VAL A 44 4.53 2.56 8.72
C VAL A 44 3.82 1.81 7.60
N LEU A 45 3.43 2.51 6.53
CA LEU A 45 2.78 1.91 5.37
C LEU A 45 3.68 0.84 4.72
N ASN A 46 4.94 1.16 4.48
CA ASN A 46 5.92 0.23 3.90
C ASN A 46 6.17 -0.99 4.81
N SER A 47 6.24 -0.79 6.13
CA SER A 47 6.38 -1.86 7.11
C SER A 47 5.19 -2.82 7.06
N GLN A 48 3.96 -2.30 6.99
CA GLN A 48 2.75 -3.11 6.85
C GLN A 48 2.77 -3.88 5.52
N VAL A 49 2.98 -3.21 4.39
CA VAL A 49 3.07 -3.87 3.07
C VAL A 49 4.10 -5.01 3.09
N SER A 50 5.27 -4.76 3.68
CA SER A 50 6.34 -5.77 3.81
C SER A 50 5.95 -6.94 4.72
N LYS A 51 5.24 -6.69 5.82
CA LYS A 51 4.69 -7.73 6.72
C LYS A 51 3.74 -8.65 5.95
N TYR A 52 2.79 -8.09 5.21
CA TYR A 52 1.81 -8.89 4.47
C TYR A 52 2.41 -9.59 3.26
N ALA A 53 3.42 -9.02 2.60
CA ALA A 53 4.16 -9.72 1.54
C ALA A 53 4.87 -10.98 2.07
N LYS A 54 5.40 -10.93 3.30
CA LYS A 54 5.96 -12.11 3.98
C LYS A 54 4.88 -13.14 4.30
N PHE A 55 3.71 -12.72 4.78
CA PHE A 55 2.58 -13.61 5.02
C PHE A 55 2.12 -14.30 3.74
N VAL A 56 1.97 -13.56 2.64
CA VAL A 56 1.66 -14.14 1.33
C VAL A 56 2.68 -15.20 0.94
N THR A 57 3.98 -14.92 1.05
CA THR A 57 5.04 -15.88 0.71
C THR A 57 4.97 -17.14 1.59
N GLN A 58 4.66 -16.98 2.88
CA GLN A 58 4.49 -18.10 3.81
C GLN A 58 3.27 -18.96 3.44
N LEU A 59 2.15 -18.31 3.08
CA LEU A 59 0.90 -18.96 2.74
C LEU A 59 0.99 -19.68 1.38
N GLU A 60 1.67 -19.08 0.39
CA GLU A 60 1.92 -19.72 -0.92
C GLU A 60 2.73 -21.01 -0.79
N LYS A 61 3.66 -21.08 0.16
CA LYS A 61 4.49 -22.27 0.41
C LYS A 61 3.83 -23.29 1.32
N GLY A 62 3.00 -22.82 2.26
CA GLY A 62 2.46 -23.65 3.34
C GLY A 62 1.07 -24.22 3.08
N LEU A 63 0.29 -23.63 2.16
CA LEU A 63 -1.05 -24.09 1.83
C LEU A 63 -1.10 -24.69 0.41
N PRO A 64 -1.96 -25.70 0.17
CA PRO A 64 -2.30 -26.10 -1.18
C PRO A 64 -2.85 -24.94 -2.02
N PRO A 65 -2.74 -25.01 -3.35
CA PRO A 65 -3.29 -24.00 -4.26
C PRO A 65 -4.75 -23.67 -3.92
N ASN A 66 -5.04 -22.38 -3.79
CA ASN A 66 -6.36 -21.86 -3.45
C ASN A 66 -6.59 -20.49 -4.11
N SER A 67 -7.84 -19.99 -4.05
CA SER A 67 -8.22 -18.74 -4.70
C SER A 67 -7.99 -17.48 -3.85
N VAL A 68 -7.75 -17.60 -2.55
CA VAL A 68 -7.71 -16.46 -1.62
C VAL A 68 -6.29 -15.90 -1.48
N VAL A 69 -5.27 -16.76 -1.43
CA VAL A 69 -3.86 -16.33 -1.39
C VAL A 69 -3.50 -15.43 -2.58
N PRO A 70 -3.87 -15.75 -3.83
CA PRO A 70 -3.64 -14.86 -4.97
C PRO A 70 -4.36 -13.50 -4.85
N GLN A 71 -5.55 -13.47 -4.26
CA GLN A 71 -6.28 -12.21 -4.05
C GLN A 71 -5.59 -11.32 -3.00
N LEU A 72 -5.13 -11.90 -1.89
CA LEU A 72 -4.35 -11.16 -0.90
C LEU A 72 -3.06 -10.63 -1.53
N LYS A 73 -2.34 -11.48 -2.27
CA LYS A 73 -1.12 -11.11 -2.99
C LYS A 73 -1.35 -9.93 -3.93
N TYR A 74 -2.40 -9.98 -4.73
CA TYR A 74 -2.75 -8.90 -5.65
C TYR A 74 -2.98 -7.58 -4.92
N LYS A 75 -3.75 -7.59 -3.82
CA LYS A 75 -4.00 -6.38 -3.02
C LYS A 75 -2.70 -5.80 -2.42
N VAL A 76 -1.83 -6.67 -1.89
CA VAL A 76 -0.53 -6.28 -1.31
C VAL A 76 0.39 -5.68 -2.37
N GLU A 77 0.55 -6.33 -3.52
CA GLU A 77 1.41 -5.82 -4.60
C GLU A 77 0.84 -4.52 -5.18
N LYS A 78 -0.48 -4.37 -5.31
CA LYS A 78 -1.11 -3.10 -5.74
C LYS A 78 -0.79 -1.93 -4.83
N MET A 79 -0.74 -2.14 -3.51
CA MET A 79 -0.32 -1.08 -2.58
C MET A 79 1.19 -0.84 -2.66
N LYS A 80 1.98 -1.89 -2.82
CA LYS A 80 3.44 -1.82 -2.96
C LYS A 80 3.87 -1.03 -4.20
N GLU A 81 3.17 -1.20 -5.31
CA GLU A 81 3.37 -0.41 -6.55
C GLU A 81 3.19 1.10 -6.31
N LYS A 82 2.29 1.48 -5.40
CA LYS A 82 1.99 2.88 -5.07
C LYS A 82 2.99 3.50 -4.09
N LEU A 83 3.73 2.69 -3.32
CA LEU A 83 4.61 3.16 -2.25
C LEU A 83 5.65 4.20 -2.71
N PRO A 84 6.36 4.04 -3.84
CA PRO A 84 7.36 5.02 -4.27
C PRO A 84 6.76 6.42 -4.42
N VAL A 85 5.63 6.52 -5.13
CA VAL A 85 4.92 7.79 -5.33
C VAL A 85 4.42 8.37 -4.01
N ILE A 86 3.94 7.53 -3.09
CA ILE A 86 3.53 7.99 -1.75
C ILE A 86 4.71 8.58 -0.99
N ILE A 87 5.88 7.93 -1.02
CA ILE A 87 7.10 8.41 -0.37
C ILE A 87 7.52 9.75 -0.97
N ASP A 88 7.53 9.85 -2.30
CA ASP A 88 7.92 11.08 -3.00
C ASP A 88 6.98 12.25 -2.68
N LEU A 89 5.67 12.02 -2.71
CA LEU A 89 4.68 13.04 -2.35
C LEU A 89 4.68 13.39 -0.85
N ARG A 90 5.21 12.52 0.01
CA ARG A 90 5.38 12.75 1.45
C ARG A 90 6.76 13.31 1.80
N ASN A 91 7.57 13.65 0.81
CA ASN A 91 8.84 14.32 1.04
C ASN A 91 8.62 15.68 1.72
N PRO A 92 9.11 15.88 2.96
CA PRO A 92 8.87 17.10 3.74
C PRO A 92 9.55 18.34 3.14
N THR A 93 10.47 18.18 2.18
CA THR A 93 11.14 19.31 1.52
C THR A 93 10.34 19.87 0.34
N LEU A 94 9.22 19.24 -0.03
CA LEU A 94 8.32 19.76 -1.05
C LEU A 94 7.75 21.13 -0.62
N LYS A 95 7.81 22.09 -1.55
CA LYS A 95 7.32 23.46 -1.39
C LYS A 95 6.22 23.71 -2.42
N ALA A 96 5.49 24.82 -2.27
CA ALA A 96 4.40 25.20 -3.18
C ALA A 96 4.78 25.12 -4.68
N ARG A 97 6.01 25.50 -5.04
CA ARG A 97 6.50 25.41 -6.43
C ARG A 97 6.60 23.96 -6.96
N HIS A 98 6.93 23.00 -6.10
CA HIS A 98 7.04 21.59 -6.46
C HIS A 98 5.64 20.98 -6.59
N TRP A 99 4.73 21.31 -5.67
CA TRP A 99 3.33 20.92 -5.76
C TRP A 99 2.67 21.45 -7.04
N ALA A 100 2.89 22.72 -7.40
CA ALA A 100 2.39 23.28 -8.65
C ALA A 100 2.92 22.54 -9.89
N ALA A 101 4.19 22.12 -9.89
CA ALA A 101 4.77 21.33 -10.97
C ALA A 101 4.16 19.92 -11.06
N ILE A 102 3.91 19.28 -9.90
CA ILE A 102 3.23 17.99 -9.84
C ILE A 102 1.79 18.13 -10.37
N GLU A 103 1.03 19.11 -9.90
CA GLU A 103 -0.34 19.39 -10.36
C GLU A 103 -0.42 19.64 -11.86
N GLN A 104 0.55 20.37 -12.42
CA GLN A 104 0.68 20.57 -13.86
C GLN A 104 0.97 19.27 -14.61
N THR A 105 1.78 18.40 -14.04
CA THR A 105 2.17 17.11 -14.66
C THR A 105 0.99 16.14 -14.70
N VAL A 106 0.23 16.06 -13.59
CA VAL A 106 -0.92 15.16 -13.47
C VAL A 106 -2.22 15.75 -14.01
N ASP A 107 -2.18 17.01 -14.47
CA ASP A 107 -3.33 17.80 -14.94
C ASP A 107 -4.52 17.80 -13.94
N ALA A 108 -4.20 17.95 -12.65
CA ALA A 108 -5.19 17.95 -11.59
C ALA A 108 -4.74 18.75 -10.36
N THR A 109 -5.70 19.37 -9.67
CA THR A 109 -5.47 20.01 -8.37
C THR A 109 -5.34 18.95 -7.27
N LEU A 110 -4.20 18.96 -6.57
CA LEU A 110 -3.89 18.07 -5.45
C LEU A 110 -3.94 18.81 -4.11
N VAL A 111 -3.54 20.09 -4.10
CA VAL A 111 -3.56 20.93 -2.90
C VAL A 111 -4.77 21.85 -2.96
N ASP A 112 -5.84 21.44 -2.32
CA ASP A 112 -7.09 22.19 -2.20
C ASP A 112 -7.35 22.57 -0.73
N THR A 113 -7.82 23.79 -0.49
CA THR A 113 -8.19 24.28 0.84
C THR A 113 -9.51 23.71 1.36
N GLU A 114 -10.41 23.32 0.48
CA GLU A 114 -11.74 22.80 0.82
C GLU A 114 -11.76 21.26 0.87
N ILE A 115 -10.97 20.61 0.02
CA ILE A 115 -10.96 19.14 -0.12
C ILE A 115 -9.62 18.58 0.35
N PRO A 116 -9.59 17.76 1.42
CA PRO A 116 -8.35 17.14 1.86
C PRO A 116 -7.87 16.11 0.83
N LEU A 117 -6.57 16.14 0.53
CA LEU A 117 -5.94 15.11 -0.27
C LEU A 117 -5.97 13.76 0.47
N THR A 118 -6.33 12.69 -0.23
CA THR A 118 -6.36 11.32 0.31
C THR A 118 -5.75 10.34 -0.70
N LEU A 119 -5.39 9.14 -0.24
CA LEU A 119 -4.91 8.06 -1.12
C LEU A 119 -5.96 7.63 -2.16
N GLU A 120 -7.24 7.69 -1.79
CA GLU A 120 -8.36 7.47 -2.70
C GLU A 120 -8.36 8.52 -3.80
N ARG A 121 -8.26 9.81 -3.44
CA ARG A 121 -8.23 10.91 -4.41
C ARG A 121 -7.05 10.82 -5.37
N LEU A 122 -5.85 10.50 -4.86
CA LEU A 122 -4.67 10.27 -5.71
C LEU A 122 -4.90 9.13 -6.71
N SER A 123 -5.67 8.11 -6.33
CA SER A 123 -6.00 7.00 -7.21
C SER A 123 -7.02 7.40 -8.28
N GLU A 124 -8.04 8.20 -7.92
CA GLU A 124 -9.03 8.75 -8.87
C GLU A 124 -8.40 9.69 -9.90
N LEU A 125 -7.39 10.45 -9.48
CA LEU A 125 -6.66 11.39 -10.32
C LEU A 125 -5.51 10.74 -11.11
N HIS A 126 -5.38 9.41 -11.05
CA HIS A 126 -4.35 8.66 -11.78
C HIS A 126 -2.90 9.12 -11.48
N VAL A 127 -2.66 9.70 -10.29
CA VAL A 127 -1.35 10.28 -9.92
C VAL A 127 -0.24 9.23 -9.93
N PHE A 128 -0.57 7.97 -9.63
CA PHE A 128 0.37 6.86 -9.63
C PHE A 128 0.95 6.51 -10.99
N ASP A 129 0.31 6.97 -12.08
CA ASP A 129 0.79 6.73 -13.45
C ASP A 129 1.97 7.66 -13.81
N PHE A 130 2.17 8.74 -13.05
CA PHE A 130 3.23 9.76 -13.24
C PHE A 130 4.39 9.57 -12.27
N GLY A 131 4.66 8.33 -11.87
CA GLY A 131 5.61 8.04 -10.79
C GLY A 131 7.03 8.54 -11.06
N GLN A 132 7.50 8.48 -12.31
CA GLN A 132 8.86 8.91 -12.65
C GLN A 132 8.99 10.44 -12.58
N GLU A 133 8.01 11.16 -13.10
CA GLU A 133 8.00 12.62 -13.11
C GLU A 133 7.89 13.18 -11.68
N ILE A 134 7.04 12.56 -10.85
CA ILE A 134 6.90 12.92 -9.43
C ILE A 134 8.22 12.67 -8.68
N GLN A 135 8.89 11.54 -8.96
CA GLN A 135 10.19 11.24 -8.39
C GLN A 135 11.23 12.31 -8.78
N ASP A 136 11.27 12.71 -10.04
CA ASP A 136 12.21 13.72 -10.53
C ASP A 136 11.99 15.10 -9.87
N ILE A 137 10.72 15.49 -9.69
CA ILE A 137 10.35 16.75 -9.00
C ILE A 137 10.69 16.67 -7.51
N SER A 138 10.37 15.54 -6.85
CA SER A 138 10.69 15.30 -5.44
C SER A 138 12.20 15.32 -5.20
N GLY A 139 12.99 14.70 -6.08
CA GLY A 139 14.45 14.69 -6.00
C GLY A 139 15.09 16.07 -6.12
N GLN A 140 14.48 17.00 -6.86
CA GLN A 140 14.94 18.40 -6.94
C GLN A 140 14.61 19.22 -5.69
N ALA A 141 13.77 18.71 -4.79
CA ALA A 141 13.42 19.37 -3.55
C ALA A 141 14.41 19.10 -2.41
N SER A 142 15.24 18.06 -2.53
CA SER A 142 16.23 17.63 -1.53
C SER A 142 17.49 18.49 -1.48
#